data_AF-A0A9P8VNV9-F1
#
_entry.id   AF-A0A9P8VNV9-F1
#
_cell.length_a   1.000
_cell.length_b   1.000
_cell.length_c   1.000
_cell.angle_alpha   90.00
_cell.angle_beta   90.00
_cell.angle_gamma   90.00
#
_symmetry.space_group_name_H-M   'P 1'
#
loop_
_entity.id
_entity.type
_entity.pdbx_description
1 polymer ?
#
loop_
_entity_poly.entity_id
_entity_poly.type
_entity_poly.pdbx_seq_one_letter_code
_entity_poly.pdbx_strand_id
1 'polypeptide(L)'
;MAQNGSTISWPSHISAAERDFFSTFYRLLDGTTPEEGKAWSETFAQDGEFRAFGHVFKGHAAGRELIILTSYEWTCPDGSLIEDKSAAHFVLKEVDGRHVIDKLTLYLDPQILTSTLAKSAL
;
A
#
# COMPACT_ATOMS: atom_id res chain seq x y z
N MET A 1 -14.00 -19.22 13.29
CA MET A 1 -12.64 -19.07 12.73
C MET A 1 -12.75 -19.32 11.24
N ALA A 2 -12.66 -18.30 10.40
CA ALA A 2 -12.72 -18.45 8.95
C ALA A 2 -11.34 -18.13 8.38
N GLN A 3 -10.62 -19.16 7.95
CA GLN A 3 -9.45 -18.99 7.08
C GLN A 3 -9.98 -18.67 5.68
N ASN A 4 -10.14 -17.38 5.36
CA ASN A 4 -10.29 -16.94 3.98
C ASN A 4 -8.90 -16.94 3.32
N GLY A 5 -8.40 -18.13 2.99
CA GLY A 5 -7.22 -18.28 2.16
C GLY A 5 -7.58 -17.92 0.73
N SER A 6 -7.20 -16.73 0.27
CA SER A 6 -7.23 -16.37 -1.15
C SER A 6 -6.53 -17.48 -1.94
N THR A 7 -7.29 -18.27 -2.69
CA THR A 7 -6.76 -19.41 -3.42
C THR A 7 -6.12 -18.88 -4.69
N ILE A 8 -4.82 -18.58 -4.63
CA ILE A 8 -4.06 -18.15 -5.82
C ILE A 8 -4.14 -19.28 -6.85
N SER A 9 -4.74 -19.00 -8.00
CA SER A 9 -4.74 -19.92 -9.13
C SER A 9 -3.36 -19.89 -9.79
N TRP A 10 -2.62 -20.98 -9.66
CA TRP A 10 -1.27 -21.10 -10.16
C TRP A 10 -1.25 -21.61 -11.61
N PRO A 11 -0.47 -21.00 -12.52
CA PRO A 11 -0.26 -21.55 -13.85
C PRO A 11 0.36 -22.96 -13.79
N SER A 12 0.05 -23.82 -14.77
CA SER A 12 0.54 -25.21 -14.81
C SER A 12 2.05 -25.36 -14.93
N HIS A 13 2.75 -24.32 -15.40
CA HIS A 13 4.20 -24.30 -15.61
C HIS A 13 4.99 -23.74 -14.44
N ILE A 14 4.33 -23.26 -13.38
CA ILE A 14 5.04 -22.65 -12.26
C ILE A 14 5.72 -23.73 -11.40
N SER A 15 6.98 -23.50 -11.05
CA SER A 15 7.76 -24.36 -10.17
C SER A 15 7.36 -24.18 -8.70
N ALA A 16 7.77 -25.13 -7.85
CA ALA A 16 7.58 -25.02 -6.40
C ALA A 16 8.32 -23.79 -5.83
N ALA A 17 9.55 -23.53 -6.29
CA ALA A 17 10.36 -22.39 -5.84
C ALA A 17 9.69 -21.05 -6.17
N GLU A 18 9.07 -20.92 -7.35
CA GLU A 18 8.33 -19.71 -7.72
C GLU A 18 7.06 -19.54 -6.86
N ARG A 19 6.34 -20.63 -6.53
CA ARG A 19 5.20 -20.56 -5.61
C ARG A 19 5.60 -20.12 -4.22
N ASP A 20 6.72 -20.63 -3.72
CA ASP A 20 7.25 -20.25 -2.40
C ASP A 20 7.71 -18.80 -2.38
N PHE A 21 8.34 -18.34 -3.47
CA PHE A 21 8.69 -16.93 -3.66
C PHE A 21 7.44 -16.04 -3.59
N PHE A 22 6.41 -16.30 -4.40
CA PHE A 22 5.21 -15.46 -4.41
C PHE A 22 4.44 -15.53 -3.09
N SER A 23 4.38 -16.70 -2.45
CA SER A 23 3.75 -16.83 -1.12
C SER A 23 4.48 -15.98 -0.08
N THR A 24 5.82 -15.97 -0.13
CA THR A 24 6.65 -15.14 0.74
C THR A 24 6.48 -13.65 0.42
N PHE A 25 6.45 -13.29 -0.86
CA PHE A 25 6.25 -11.92 -1.32
C PHE A 25 4.94 -11.33 -0.79
N TYR A 26 3.81 -12.03 -0.97
CA TYR A 26 2.51 -11.53 -0.49
C TYR A 26 2.43 -11.49 1.03
N ARG A 27 2.98 -12.48 1.72
CA ARG A 27 3.06 -12.46 3.20
C ARG A 27 3.83 -11.24 3.70
N LEU A 28 4.95 -10.90 3.07
CA LEU A 28 5.77 -9.74 3.43
C LEU A 28 5.11 -8.41 3.04
N LEU A 29 4.39 -8.37 1.92
CA LEU A 29 3.59 -7.21 1.51
C LEU A 29 2.48 -6.89 2.51
N ASP A 30 1.85 -7.91 3.08
CA ASP A 30 0.83 -7.79 4.13
C ASP A 30 1.45 -7.59 5.54
N GLY A 31 2.77 -7.60 5.65
CA GLY A 31 3.51 -7.40 6.89
C GLY A 31 3.29 -6.01 7.48
N THR A 32 3.32 -5.91 8.81
CA THR A 32 3.07 -4.65 9.52
C THR A 32 4.27 -4.13 10.31
N THR A 33 5.39 -4.84 10.24
CA THR A 33 6.63 -4.48 10.94
C THR A 33 7.67 -3.85 9.99
N PRO A 34 8.55 -2.96 10.50
CA PRO A 34 9.67 -2.42 9.70
C PRO A 34 10.58 -3.49 9.13
N GLU A 35 10.81 -4.58 9.87
CA GLU A 35 11.66 -5.70 9.46
C GLU A 35 11.05 -6.45 8.25
N GLU A 36 9.73 -6.65 8.25
CA GLU A 36 9.02 -7.25 7.12
C GLU A 36 9.01 -6.33 5.90
N GLY A 37 8.81 -5.02 6.10
CA GLY A 37 8.90 -4.04 5.01
C GLY A 37 10.29 -4.01 4.36
N LYS A 38 11.35 -4.11 5.17
CA LYS A 38 12.72 -4.25 4.68
C LYS A 38 12.89 -5.56 3.89
N ALA A 39 12.51 -6.69 4.46
CA ALA A 39 12.60 -7.98 3.79
C ALA A 39 11.79 -8.02 2.48
N TRP A 40 10.64 -7.34 2.44
CA TRP A 40 9.85 -7.17 1.22
C TRP A 40 10.62 -6.39 0.15
N SER A 41 11.23 -5.25 0.51
CA SER A 41 12.04 -4.46 -0.42
C SER A 41 13.25 -5.24 -0.98
N GLU A 42 13.84 -6.12 -0.17
CA GLU A 42 14.96 -6.98 -0.56
C GLU A 42 14.56 -8.10 -1.54
N THR A 43 13.27 -8.33 -1.79
CA THR A 43 12.81 -9.25 -2.85
C THR A 43 13.00 -8.67 -4.26
N PHE A 44 13.22 -7.35 -4.38
CA PHE A 44 13.47 -6.69 -5.65
C PHE A 44 14.97 -6.72 -5.99
N ALA A 45 15.28 -6.79 -7.29
CA ALA A 45 16.63 -6.54 -7.78
C ALA A 45 17.07 -5.11 -7.40
N GLN A 46 18.38 -4.86 -7.41
CA GLN A 46 18.94 -3.55 -7.06
C GLN A 46 18.39 -2.40 -7.93
N ASP A 47 18.11 -2.67 -9.20
CA ASP A 47 17.46 -1.79 -10.17
C ASP A 47 15.98 -2.13 -10.38
N GLY A 48 15.44 -3.05 -9.58
CA GLY A 48 14.05 -3.46 -9.61
C GLY A 48 13.12 -2.31 -9.26
N GLU A 49 12.05 -2.19 -10.03
CA GLU A 49 11.03 -1.17 -9.86
C GLU A 49 9.73 -1.80 -9.38
N PHE A 50 9.17 -1.27 -8.29
CA PHE A 50 7.76 -1.46 -7.97
C PHE A 50 6.99 -0.26 -8.51
N ARG A 51 5.92 -0.53 -9.28
CA ARG A 51 5.10 0.54 -9.86
C ARG A 51 3.70 0.43 -9.29
N ALA A 52 3.33 1.40 -8.46
CA ALA A 52 2.02 1.46 -7.85
C ALA A 52 1.57 2.91 -7.74
N PHE A 53 0.26 3.12 -7.88
CA PHE A 53 -0.37 4.44 -7.70
C PHE A 53 0.21 5.55 -8.60
N GLY A 54 0.73 5.22 -9.78
CA GLY A 54 1.37 6.19 -10.69
C GLY A 54 2.80 6.57 -10.31
N HIS A 55 3.39 5.93 -9.30
CA HIS A 55 4.76 6.14 -8.86
C HIS A 55 5.65 4.93 -9.19
N VAL A 56 6.96 5.20 -9.25
CA VAL A 56 8.01 4.19 -9.43
C VAL A 56 8.87 4.19 -8.18
N PHE A 57 8.89 3.07 -7.47
CA PHE A 57 9.67 2.82 -6.26
C PHE A 57 10.86 1.94 -6.62
N LYS A 58 12.06 2.30 -6.17
CA LYS A 58 13.28 1.52 -6.45
C LYS A 58 13.63 0.65 -5.26
N GLY A 59 13.77 -0.66 -5.47
CA GLY A 59 13.89 -1.68 -4.43
C GLY A 59 15.07 -1.56 -3.46
N HIS A 60 16.04 -0.68 -3.72
CA HIS A 60 17.23 -0.46 -2.88
C HIS A 60 17.48 1.00 -2.47
N ALA A 61 16.58 1.93 -2.83
CA ALA A 61 16.74 3.31 -2.38
C ALA A 61 16.34 3.36 -0.89
N ALA A 62 17.35 3.47 -0.02
CA ALA A 62 17.25 3.57 1.43
C ALA A 62 16.59 4.89 1.92
N GLY A 63 15.52 5.32 1.26
CA GLY A 63 14.56 6.25 1.83
C GLY A 63 13.59 5.46 2.70
N ARG A 64 13.30 5.93 3.91
CA ARG A 64 12.24 5.37 4.74
C ARG A 64 10.90 5.75 4.11
N GLU A 65 10.53 5.02 3.06
CA GLU A 65 9.24 5.13 2.39
C GLU A 65 8.27 4.13 3.02
N LEU A 66 7.08 4.60 3.37
CA LEU A 66 6.03 3.78 3.94
C LEU A 66 4.78 3.92 3.07
N ILE A 67 4.21 2.80 2.65
CA ILE A 67 2.88 2.76 2.02
C ILE A 67 1.92 2.16 3.04
N ILE A 68 0.89 2.91 3.40
CA ILE A 68 -0.19 2.46 4.27
C ILE A 68 -1.43 2.27 3.41
N LEU A 69 -1.98 1.05 3.41
CA LEU A 69 -3.31 0.77 2.86
C LEU A 69 -4.30 0.74 4.02
N THR A 70 -5.29 1.62 4.00
CA THR A 70 -6.28 1.73 5.08
C THR A 70 -7.65 2.10 4.54
N SER A 71 -8.71 1.79 5.27
CA SER A 71 -9.98 2.47 5.09
C SER A 71 -9.90 3.89 5.67
N TYR A 72 -10.64 4.81 5.07
CA TYR A 72 -10.90 6.13 5.61
C TYR A 72 -12.41 6.32 5.74
N GLU A 73 -12.81 7.06 6.75
CA GLU A 73 -14.17 7.55 6.94
C GLU A 73 -14.14 9.07 6.91
N TRP A 74 -15.03 9.69 6.15
CA TRP A 74 -15.17 11.14 6.07
C TRP A 74 -16.65 11.53 6.10
N THR A 75 -17.03 12.31 7.12
CA THR A 75 -18.31 13.03 7.17
C THR A 75 -18.27 14.31 6.33
N CYS A 76 -19.11 14.38 5.29
CA CYS A 76 -19.32 15.57 4.47
C CYS A 76 -20.11 16.65 5.24
N PRO A 77 -20.06 17.93 4.80
CA PRO A 77 -20.77 19.01 5.48
C PRO A 77 -22.30 18.84 5.60
N ASP A 78 -22.91 18.07 4.72
CA ASP A 78 -24.34 17.72 4.74
C ASP A 78 -24.68 16.58 5.72
N GLY A 79 -23.66 16.01 6.40
CA GLY A 79 -23.79 14.88 7.31
C GLY A 79 -23.71 13.51 6.66
N SER A 80 -23.54 13.42 5.33
CA SER A 80 -23.32 12.15 4.65
C SER A 80 -21.93 11.58 4.98
N LEU A 81 -21.80 10.25 4.99
CA LEU A 81 -20.54 9.55 5.28
C LEU A 81 -19.97 8.95 3.99
N ILE A 82 -18.68 9.19 3.77
CA ILE A 82 -17.85 8.50 2.78
C ILE A 82 -17.00 7.51 3.55
N GLU A 83 -17.16 6.21 3.27
CA GLU A 83 -16.26 5.17 3.74
C GLU A 83 -15.68 4.47 2.53
N ASP A 84 -14.35 4.48 2.40
CA ASP A 84 -13.68 3.82 1.28
C ASP A 84 -12.22 3.49 1.62
N LYS A 85 -11.53 2.83 0.71
CA LYS A 85 -10.11 2.49 0.82
C LYS A 85 -9.23 3.63 0.31
N SER A 86 -8.08 3.77 0.93
CA SER A 86 -7.03 4.70 0.55
C SER A 86 -5.68 4.02 0.55
N ALA A 87 -4.76 4.57 -0.24
CA ALA A 87 -3.34 4.36 -0.07
C ALA A 87 -2.68 5.67 0.33
N ALA A 88 -1.79 5.63 1.31
CA ALA A 88 -1.00 6.76 1.75
C ALA A 88 0.49 6.45 1.61
N HIS A 89 1.20 7.24 0.82
CA HIS A 89 2.65 7.14 0.65
C HIS A 89 3.34 8.23 1.47
N PHE A 90 4.10 7.80 2.46
CA PHE A 90 4.92 8.65 3.31
C PHE A 90 6.38 8.54 2.91
N VAL A 91 7.05 9.67 2.77
CA VAL A 91 8.51 9.77 2.77
C VAL A 91 8.90 10.37 4.12
N LEU A 92 9.66 9.62 4.91
CA LEU A 92 10.10 10.05 6.23
C LEU A 92 11.56 10.51 6.20
N LYS A 93 11.87 11.53 6.99
CA LYS A 93 13.25 11.91 7.33
C LYS A 93 13.43 11.97 8.84
N GLU A 94 14.67 11.92 9.29
CA GLU A 94 15.01 12.08 10.70
C GLU A 94 15.50 13.50 10.97
N VAL A 95 14.92 14.18 11.95
CA VAL A 95 15.31 15.51 12.41
C VAL A 95 15.41 15.45 13.93
N ASP A 96 16.59 15.76 14.47
CA ASP A 96 16.89 15.72 15.91
C ASP A 96 16.49 14.39 16.60
N GLY A 97 16.75 13.27 15.91
CA GLY A 97 16.42 11.93 16.39
C GLY A 97 14.93 11.58 16.37
N ARG A 98 14.09 12.37 15.70
CA ARG A 98 12.66 12.13 15.53
C ARG A 98 12.32 11.91 14.05
N HIS A 99 11.44 10.95 13.77
CA HIS A 99 10.85 10.82 12.45
C HIS A 99 9.89 11.97 12.19
N VAL A 100 10.08 12.64 11.06
CA VAL A 100 9.15 13.64 10.54
C VAL A 100 8.75 13.26 9.12
N ILE A 101 7.52 13.58 8.76
CA ILE A 101 7.01 13.38 7.40
C ILE A 101 7.62 14.47 6.51
N ASP A 102 8.44 14.06 5.54
CA ASP A 102 8.97 14.95 4.51
C ASP A 102 7.96 15.13 3.38
N LYS A 103 7.25 14.06 3.00
CA LYS A 103 6.19 14.07 2.00
C LYS A 103 5.09 13.07 2.33
N LEU A 104 3.83 13.47 2.10
CA LEU A 104 2.66 12.60 2.13
C LEU A 104 1.90 12.74 0.81
N THR A 105 1.64 11.61 0.14
CA THR A 105 0.75 11.53 -1.02
C THR A 105 -0.41 10.59 -0.70
N LEU A 106 -1.65 11.07 -0.84
CA LEU A 106 -2.86 10.28 -0.65
C LEU A 106 -3.44 9.89 -2.01
N TYR A 107 -3.78 8.61 -2.16
CA TYR A 107 -4.48 8.07 -3.31
C TYR A 107 -5.85 7.60 -2.84
N LEU A 108 -6.87 8.29 -3.36
CA LEU A 108 -8.28 8.07 -3.05
C LEU A 108 -9.01 7.79 -4.37
N ASP A 109 -10.09 7.02 -4.33
CA ASP A 109 -10.93 6.82 -5.51
C ASP A 109 -11.69 8.13 -5.83
N PRO A 110 -11.38 8.80 -6.97
CA PRO A 110 -12.05 10.04 -7.32
C PRO A 110 -13.53 9.83 -7.65
N GLN A 111 -13.96 8.64 -8.06
CA GLN A 111 -15.37 8.36 -8.35
C GLN A 111 -16.21 8.35 -7.08
N ILE A 112 -15.71 7.77 -6.00
CA ILE A 112 -16.39 7.77 -4.70
C ILE A 112 -16.48 9.19 -4.15
N LEU A 113 -15.37 9.94 -4.18
CA LEU A 113 -15.37 11.33 -3.75
C LEU A 113 -16.33 12.19 -4.55
N THR A 114 -16.27 12.13 -5.89
CA THR A 114 -17.12 12.96 -6.75
C THR A 114 -18.59 12.57 -6.69
N SER A 115 -18.91 11.28 -6.62
CA SER A 115 -20.30 10.81 -6.55
C SER A 115 -20.99 11.16 -5.23
N THR A 116 -20.26 11.17 -4.11
CA THR A 116 -20.83 11.59 -2.83
C THR A 116 -20.90 13.11 -2.71
N LEU A 117 -19.83 13.84 -3.06
CA LEU A 117 -19.85 15.30 -3.03
C LEU A 117 -20.91 15.90 -3.97
N ALA A 118 -21.17 15.27 -5.12
CA ALA A 118 -22.23 15.70 -6.03
C ALA A 118 -23.64 15.49 -5.45
N LYS A 119 -23.83 14.48 -4.57
CA LYS A 119 -25.10 14.26 -3.86
C LYS A 119 -25.32 15.25 -2.72
N SER A 120 -24.23 15.72 -2.09
CA SER A 120 -24.26 16.69 -0.99
C SER A 120 -24.45 18.15 -1.40
N ALA A 121 -24.33 18.45 -2.69
CA ALA A 121 -24.48 19.80 -3.24
C ALA A 121 -25.92 20.13 -3.70
N LEU A 122 -26.88 19.24 -3.43
CA LEU A 122 -28.32 19.38 -3.69
C LEU A 122 -29.09 19.44 -2.37
#